data_AF-A0ABD0ZL70-F1
#
_entry.id   AF-A0ABD0ZL70-F1
#
_cell.length_a   1.000
_cell.length_b   1.000
_cell.length_c   1.000
_cell.angle_alpha   90.00
_cell.angle_beta   90.00
_cell.angle_gamma   90.00
#
_symmetry.space_group_name_H-M   'P 1'
#
loop_
_entity.id
_entity.type
_entity.pdbx_description
1 polymer ?
#
loop_
_entity_poly.entity_id
_entity_poly.type
_entity_poly.pdbx_seq_one_letter_code
_entity_poly.pdbx_strand_id
1 'polypeptide(L)'
;MTIVNALVTTIDDIYDIYGTLEELELFTAVVDSWDVNRLDELPEYMRLCFLILYNEINGIGCDILKHKNIDVIPFLKKSWADLC
;
A
#
# COMPACT_ATOMS: atom_id res chain seq x y z
N MET A 1 -10.75 2.39 9.55
CA MET A 1 -9.77 2.98 10.49
C MET A 1 -8.81 1.93 11.04
N THR A 2 -9.27 0.87 11.69
CA THR A 2 -8.38 -0.13 12.33
C THR A 2 -7.38 -0.77 11.39
N ILE A 3 -7.81 -1.18 10.19
CA ILE A 3 -6.94 -1.83 9.19
C ILE A 3 -5.89 -0.86 8.66
N VAL A 4 -6.27 0.38 8.37
CA VAL A 4 -5.34 1.44 7.92
C VAL A 4 -4.25 1.68 8.95
N ASN A 5 -4.61 1.81 10.23
CA ASN A 5 -3.62 2.02 11.29
C ASN A 5 -2.67 0.83 11.43
N ALA A 6 -3.18 -0.40 11.32
CA ALA A 6 -2.35 -1.61 11.37
C ALA A 6 -1.40 -1.70 10.16
N LEU A 7 -1.83 -1.28 8.98
CA LEU A 7 -0.98 -1.21 7.80
C LEU A 7 0.12 -0.18 7.97
N VAL A 8 -0.19 1.02 8.49
CA VAL A 8 0.82 2.05 8.77
C VAL A 8 1.89 1.51 9.71
N THR A 9 1.51 0.91 10.84
CA THR A 9 2.49 0.38 11.81
C THR A 9 3.28 -0.80 11.24
N THR A 10 2.65 -1.63 10.40
CA THR A 10 3.35 -2.77 9.77
C THR A 10 4.40 -2.28 8.77
N ILE A 11 4.06 -1.26 7.97
CA ILE A 11 4.99 -0.67 7.01
C ILE A 11 6.13 0.06 7.74
N ASP A 12 5.82 0.78 8.83
CA ASP A 12 6.83 1.42 9.69
C ASP A 12 7.89 0.41 10.18
N ASP A 13 7.46 -0.72 10.75
CA ASP A 13 8.37 -1.79 11.19
C ASP A 13 9.19 -2.37 10.01
N ILE A 14 8.59 -2.49 8.82
CA ILE A 14 9.29 -2.93 7.61
C ILE A 14 10.42 -1.95 7.24
N TYR A 15 10.17 -0.66 7.26
CA TYR A 15 11.18 0.36 6.90
C TYR A 15 12.25 0.56 7.96
N ASP A 16 11.91 0.45 9.25
CA ASP A 16 12.84 0.76 10.34
C ASP A 16 13.65 -0.44 10.85
N ILE A 17 13.11 -1.66 10.74
CA ILE A 17 13.69 -2.85 11.39
C ILE A 17 13.96 -4.00 10.41
N TYR A 18 13.00 -4.34 9.54
CA TYR A 18 13.04 -5.61 8.81
C TYR A 18 13.63 -5.54 7.40
N GLY A 19 13.38 -4.46 6.67
CA GLY A 19 13.73 -4.34 5.25
C GLY A 19 15.18 -3.99 5.02
N THR A 20 15.79 -4.60 4.01
CA THR A 20 17.04 -4.12 3.43
C THR A 20 16.79 -2.95 2.47
N LEU A 21 17.81 -2.12 2.22
CA LEU A 21 17.66 -0.96 1.34
C LEU A 21 17.12 -1.37 -0.05
N GLU A 22 17.64 -2.45 -0.63
CA GLU A 22 17.18 -2.93 -1.94
C GLU A 22 15.72 -3.39 -1.92
N GLU A 23 15.27 -4.05 -0.85
CA GLU A 23 13.87 -4.47 -0.70
C GLU A 23 12.94 -3.27 -0.51
N LEU A 24 13.37 -2.25 0.23
CA LEU A 24 12.60 -1.02 0.46
C LEU A 24 12.45 -0.20 -0.82
N GLU A 25 13.52 -0.03 -1.60
CA GLU A 25 13.44 0.64 -2.91
C GLU A 25 12.44 -0.06 -3.84
N LEU A 26 12.43 -1.39 -3.82
CA LEU A 26 11.50 -2.19 -4.61
C LEU A 26 10.05 -2.05 -4.10
N PHE A 27 9.86 -2.07 -2.78
CA PHE A 27 8.55 -1.87 -2.17
C PHE A 27 7.98 -0.48 -2.49
N THR A 28 8.77 0.59 -2.32
CA THR A 28 8.39 1.96 -2.70
C THR A 28 8.03 2.02 -4.18
N ALA A 29 8.81 1.39 -5.07
CA ALA A 29 8.50 1.37 -6.50
C ALA A 29 7.19 0.64 -6.83
N VAL A 30 6.87 -0.44 -6.11
CA VAL A 30 5.61 -1.17 -6.27
C VAL A 30 4.43 -0.31 -5.77
N VAL A 31 4.56 0.33 -4.61
CA VAL A 31 3.56 1.25 -4.06
C VAL A 31 3.33 2.45 -5.00
N ASP A 32 4.38 3.10 -5.50
CA ASP A 32 4.23 4.24 -6.41
C ASP A 32 3.57 3.85 -7.74
N SER A 33 3.91 2.68 -8.29
CA SER A 33 3.23 2.16 -9.48
C SER A 33 1.77 1.79 -9.21
N TRP A 34 1.46 1.35 -7.98
CA TRP A 34 0.16 0.83 -7.57
C TRP A 34 -0.32 -0.34 -8.45
N ASP A 35 0.62 -1.21 -8.85
CA ASP A 35 0.37 -2.35 -9.73
C ASP A 35 0.50 -3.68 -8.98
N VAL A 36 -0.64 -4.35 -8.77
CA VAL A 36 -0.71 -5.66 -8.10
C VAL A 36 0.01 -6.77 -8.88
N ASN A 37 0.27 -6.60 -10.17
CA ASN A 37 0.99 -7.59 -10.97
C ASN A 37 2.49 -7.63 -10.65
N ARG A 38 3.02 -6.64 -9.93
CA ARG A 38 4.43 -6.56 -9.53
C ARG A 38 4.73 -7.26 -8.20
N LEU A 39 3.76 -7.96 -7.62
CA LEU A 39 3.96 -8.72 -6.38
C LEU A 39 5.11 -9.71 -6.49
N ASP A 40 5.33 -10.31 -7.66
CA ASP A 40 6.40 -11.29 -7.85
C ASP A 40 7.83 -10.72 -7.73
N GLU A 41 7.96 -9.38 -7.73
CA GLU A 41 9.23 -8.71 -7.48
C GLU A 41 9.57 -8.69 -5.98
N LEU A 42 8.57 -8.67 -5.09
CA LEU A 42 8.77 -8.47 -3.65
C LEU A 42 9.14 -9.78 -2.91
N PRO A 43 9.78 -9.69 -1.74
CA PRO A 43 9.83 -10.78 -0.76
C PRO A 43 8.43 -11.19 -0.27
N GLU A 44 8.25 -12.44 0.15
CA GLU A 44 6.93 -13.00 0.52
C GLU A 44 6.19 -12.17 1.59
N TYR A 45 6.89 -11.68 2.61
CA TYR A 45 6.29 -10.89 3.68
C TYR A 45 5.80 -9.51 3.20
N MET A 46 6.56 -8.86 2.31
CA MET A 46 6.18 -7.59 1.67
C MET A 46 5.05 -7.76 0.65
N ARG A 47 5.00 -8.89 -0.07
CA ARG A 47 3.89 -9.21 -0.98
C ARG A 47 2.55 -9.17 -0.27
N LEU A 48 2.47 -9.85 0.87
CA LEU A 48 1.24 -9.91 1.65
C LEU A 48 0.85 -8.52 2.15
N CYS A 49 1.82 -7.75 2.64
CA CYS A 49 1.60 -6.36 3.07
C CYS A 49 1.02 -5.49 1.95
N PHE A 50 1.66 -5.49 0.77
CA PHE A 50 1.18 -4.70 -0.38
C PHE A 50 -0.17 -5.18 -0.89
N LEU A 51 -0.43 -6.49 -0.93
CA LEU A 51 -1.71 -7.02 -1.38
C LEU A 51 -2.87 -6.58 -0.47
N ILE A 52 -2.67 -6.60 0.84
CA ILE A 52 -3.67 -6.12 1.81
C ILE A 52 -3.85 -4.61 1.64
N LEU A 53 -2.76 -3.84 1.56
CA LEU A 53 -2.81 -2.40 1.32
C LEU A 53 -3.62 -2.07 0.05
N TYR A 54 -3.30 -2.70 -1.07
CA TYR A 54 -3.97 -2.49 -2.35
C TYR A 54 -5.48 -2.78 -2.25
N ASN A 55 -5.85 -3.93 -1.71
CA ASN A 55 -7.25 -4.36 -1.63
C ASN A 55 -8.08 -3.45 -0.72
N GLU A 56 -7.56 -3.11 0.46
CA GLU A 56 -8.28 -2.32 1.45
C GLU A 56 -8.48 -0.88 0.97
N ILE A 57 -7.45 -0.27 0.39
CA ILE A 57 -7.51 1.11 -0.07
C ILE A 57 -8.38 1.26 -1.32
N ASN A 58 -8.28 0.34 -2.26
CA ASN A 58 -9.19 0.32 -3.41
C ASN A 58 -10.62 0.01 -2.98
N GLY A 59 -10.83 -0.87 -1.98
CA GLY A 59 -12.14 -1.13 -1.39
C GLY A 59 -12.78 0.13 -0.81
N ILE A 60 -12.04 0.86 0.05
CA ILE A 60 -12.47 2.14 0.62
C ILE A 60 -12.79 3.16 -0.47
N GLY A 61 -11.91 3.28 -1.47
CA GLY A 61 -12.10 4.21 -2.58
C GLY A 61 -13.33 3.89 -3.43
N CYS A 62 -13.54 2.61 -3.75
CA CYS A 62 -14.72 2.12 -4.47
C CYS A 62 -16.02 2.38 -3.70
N ASP A 63 -16.03 2.17 -2.38
CA ASP A 63 -17.20 2.45 -1.54
C ASP A 63 -17.53 3.95 -1.52
N ILE A 64 -16.51 4.81 -1.39
CA ILE A 64 -16.69 6.26 -1.45
C ILE A 64 -17.19 6.70 -2.82
N LEU A 65 -16.62 6.15 -3.90
CA LEU A 65 -17.08 6.42 -5.26
C LEU A 65 -18.55 6.02 -5.42
N LYS A 66 -18.94 4.84 -4.94
CA LYS A 66 -20.31 4.33 -5.04
C LYS A 66 -21.33 5.18 -4.26
N HIS A 67 -20.98 5.65 -3.07
CA HIS A 67 -21.92 6.35 -2.18
C HIS A 67 -21.91 7.87 -2.32
N LYS A 68 -20.78 8.45 -2.70
CA LYS A 68 -20.59 9.91 -2.78
C LYS A 68 -20.31 10.41 -4.20
N ASN A 69 -20.10 9.50 -5.16
CA ASN A 69 -19.75 9.82 -6.55
C ASN A 69 -18.48 10.69 -6.66
N ILE A 70 -17.51 10.45 -5.77
CA ILE A 70 -16.21 11.11 -5.73
C ILE A 70 -15.15 10.03 -5.84
N ASP A 71 -14.29 10.13 -6.85
CA ASP A 71 -13.13 9.25 -6.97
C ASP A 71 -12.01 9.73 -6.05
N VAL A 72 -11.80 9.01 -4.95
CA VAL A 72 -10.74 9.30 -3.97
C VAL A 72 -9.51 8.41 -4.11
N ILE A 73 -9.57 7.37 -4.96
CA ILE A 73 -8.48 6.39 -5.11
C ILE A 73 -7.15 7.08 -5.48
N PRO A 74 -7.10 8.05 -6.41
CA PRO A 74 -5.85 8.73 -6.75
C PRO A 74 -5.21 9.46 -5.56
N PHE A 75 -6.03 10.04 -4.67
CA PHE A 75 -5.53 10.73 -3.48
C PHE A 75 -5.02 9.74 -2.43
N LEU A 76 -5.73 8.63 -2.23
CA LEU A 76 -5.30 7.59 -1.30
C LEU A 76 -3.99 6.94 -1.77
N LYS A 77 -3.89 6.58 -3.06
CA LYS A 77 -2.64 6.09 -3.68
C LYS A 77 -1.50 7.06 -3.39
N LYS A 78 -1.71 8.36 -3.64
CA LYS A 78 -0.69 9.37 -3.40
C LYS A 78 -0.26 9.43 -1.93
N SER A 79 -1.20 9.39 -0.98
CA SER A 79 -0.86 9.40 0.44
C SER A 79 -0.02 8.20 0.88
N TRP A 80 -0.20 7.03 0.27
CA TRP A 80 0.63 5.85 0.55
C TRP A 80 1.98 5.91 -0.15
N ALA A 81 2.04 6.45 -1.37
CA ALA A 81 3.30 6.71 -2.06
C ALA A 81 4.15 7.78 -1.35
N ASP A 82 3.52 8.79 -0.73
CA ASP A 82 4.22 9.81 0.06
C ASP A 82 4.69 9.29 1.43
N LEU A 83 4.12 8.17 1.92
CA LEU A 83 4.50 7.52 3.18
C LEU A 83 5.67 6.55 3.00
N CYS A 84 5.78 5.92 1.83
CA CYS A 84 6.81 4.94 1.46
C CYS A 84 8.02 5.61 0.79
#